data_AF-A0A9Q1MBW8-F1
#
_entry.id   AF-A0A9Q1MBW8-F1
#
_cell.length_a   1.000
_cell.length_b   1.000
_cell.length_c   1.000
_cell.angle_alpha   90.00
_cell.angle_beta   90.00
_cell.angle_gamma   90.00
#
_symmetry.space_group_name_H-M   'P 1'
#
loop_
_entity.id
_entity.type
_entity.pdbx_description
1 polymer ?
#
loop_
_entity_poly.entity_id
_entity_poly.type
_entity_poly.pdbx_seq_one_letter_code
_entity_poly.pdbx_strand_id
1 'polypeptide(L)'
;MIRAYAWNGPFEKAIDLYYEMVESGVRPTKYTYPFVIKACSALQDVENGIEIHEHVKRKGLDGDVYICTGLVDFYAKCGLLVEARQVFDGMCQRDIVAWNAMISGCSVNGLYLEMMGLVLEMQENGLTPNSSTIVAVLPGIAEANKLREGKVVHGYSMRRSFVNDVVVDTGILDVYAKCGLLNYAKRIFRVMSIKNEITRSAMIGAYVTCDSTQEGLELFEQMRMEEDIGSPSPVMLATVVRACAKLNDLEKGRKIHGYTVKSRSNLDLMVSNTLLSMYAKCGRIDDALNFFEEMDLKDSVSFSAIIAGCVQNGHAKEALRIFQKMQLSRVDPESATVMGILPACSHLAALQLGVCTHGYSIVRGFTDDISICEIWANAGFLSLYSVHFKL
;
A
#
# COMPACT_ATOMS: atom_id res chain seq x y z
N MET A 1 9.31 -27.84 7.83
CA MET A 1 7.92 -27.47 7.52
C MET A 1 7.71 -25.97 7.56
N ILE A 2 7.99 -25.29 8.69
CA ILE A 2 7.95 -23.81 8.84
C ILE A 2 8.57 -23.06 7.64
N ARG A 3 9.80 -23.42 7.26
CA ARG A 3 10.47 -22.81 6.09
C ARG A 3 9.63 -22.90 4.81
N ALA A 4 9.00 -24.03 4.52
CA ALA A 4 8.23 -24.19 3.29
C ALA A 4 7.00 -23.28 3.26
N TYR A 5 6.26 -23.20 4.38
CA TYR A 5 5.12 -22.30 4.52
C TYR A 5 5.52 -20.82 4.49
N ALA A 6 6.66 -20.46 5.07
CA ALA A 6 7.18 -19.09 5.03
C ALA A 6 7.62 -18.63 3.62
N TRP A 7 7.93 -19.55 2.70
CA TRP A 7 8.31 -19.19 1.33
C TRP A 7 7.12 -19.00 0.40
N ASN A 8 6.10 -19.84 0.52
CA ASN A 8 5.00 -19.92 -0.45
C ASN A 8 3.62 -19.65 0.14
N GLY A 9 3.52 -19.37 1.45
CA GLY A 9 2.26 -19.37 2.19
C GLY A 9 1.67 -20.78 2.35
N PRO A 10 0.57 -20.93 3.11
CA PRO A 10 -0.04 -19.91 3.99
C PRO A 10 0.88 -19.54 5.16
N PHE A 11 1.01 -18.24 5.44
CA PHE A 11 1.96 -17.70 6.41
C PHE A 11 1.53 -17.96 7.85
N GLU A 12 0.22 -17.98 8.11
CA GLU A 12 -0.40 -18.27 9.41
C GLU A 12 0.06 -19.64 9.91
N LYS A 13 0.07 -20.65 9.04
CA LYS A 13 0.56 -21.99 9.38
C LYS A 13 2.04 -22.02 9.75
N ALA A 14 2.86 -21.12 9.22
CA ALA A 14 4.27 -21.04 9.61
C ALA A 14 4.43 -20.54 11.05
N ILE A 15 3.54 -19.64 11.48
CA ILE A 15 3.47 -19.11 12.85
C ILE A 15 2.90 -20.17 13.79
N ASP A 16 1.80 -20.82 13.42
CA ASP A 16 1.17 -21.90 14.21
C ASP A 16 2.18 -23.03 14.52
N LEU A 17 2.88 -23.51 13.49
CA LEU A 17 3.90 -24.56 13.64
C LEU A 17 5.09 -24.13 14.48
N TYR A 18 5.39 -22.84 14.55
CA TYR A 18 6.42 -22.32 15.43
C TYR A 18 5.97 -22.39 16.89
N TYR A 19 4.73 -21.99 17.20
CA TYR A 19 4.20 -22.12 18.56
C TYR A 19 4.06 -23.60 18.96
N GLU A 20 3.57 -24.48 18.07
CA GLU A 20 3.52 -25.93 18.33
C GLU A 20 4.92 -26.52 18.62
N MET A 21 5.94 -26.08 17.88
CA MET A 21 7.34 -26.46 18.10
C MET A 21 7.81 -26.06 19.51
N VAL A 22 7.50 -24.83 19.93
CA VAL A 22 7.88 -24.28 21.24
C VAL A 22 7.13 -25.00 22.37
N GLU A 23 5.82 -25.21 22.24
CA GLU A 23 4.97 -25.92 23.20
C GLU A 23 5.38 -27.38 23.38
N SER A 24 5.82 -28.03 22.29
CA SER A 24 6.38 -29.39 22.31
C SER A 24 7.80 -29.47 22.91
N GLY A 25 8.34 -28.35 23.42
CA GLY A 25 9.66 -28.27 24.03
C GLY A 25 10.82 -28.30 23.02
N VAL A 26 10.54 -28.25 21.72
CA VAL A 26 11.56 -28.24 20.67
C VAL A 26 12.13 -26.82 20.55
N ARG A 27 13.44 -26.68 20.75
CA ARG A 27 14.08 -25.36 20.78
C ARG A 27 14.23 -24.76 19.37
N PRO A 28 13.65 -23.56 19.09
CA PRO A 28 13.93 -22.85 17.85
C PRO A 28 15.42 -22.53 17.71
N THR A 29 15.90 -22.51 16.47
CA THR A 29 17.31 -22.23 16.15
C THR A 29 17.42 -20.94 15.35
N LYS A 30 18.64 -20.45 15.15
CA LYS A 30 18.91 -19.33 14.23
C LYS A 30 18.42 -19.55 12.80
N TYR A 31 18.17 -20.80 12.41
CA TYR A 31 17.59 -21.16 11.12
C TYR A 31 16.05 -21.24 11.12
N THR A 32 15.41 -21.12 12.28
CA THR A 32 13.95 -21.10 12.41
C THR A 32 13.42 -19.67 12.35
N TYR A 33 14.00 -18.78 13.16
CA TYR A 33 13.51 -17.41 13.35
C TYR A 33 13.34 -16.60 12.06
N PRO A 34 14.30 -16.56 11.10
CA PRO A 34 14.12 -15.76 9.89
C PRO A 34 12.86 -16.12 9.08
N PHE A 35 12.44 -17.40 9.10
CA PHE A 35 11.25 -17.84 8.37
C PHE A 35 9.96 -17.48 9.09
N VAL A 36 9.92 -17.58 10.42
CA VAL A 36 8.73 -17.18 11.19
C VAL A 36 8.56 -15.66 11.18
N ILE A 37 9.67 -14.91 11.29
CA ILE A 37 9.68 -13.45 11.15
C ILE A 37 9.22 -13.05 9.74
N LYS A 38 9.67 -13.75 8.70
CA LYS A 38 9.17 -13.52 7.32
C LYS A 38 7.66 -13.73 7.22
N ALA A 39 7.11 -14.75 7.87
CA ALA A 39 5.67 -14.97 7.91
C ALA A 39 4.93 -13.82 8.63
N CYS A 40 5.45 -13.35 9.77
CA CYS A 40 4.90 -12.18 10.48
C CYS A 40 4.98 -10.91 9.61
N SER A 41 6.10 -10.69 8.92
CA SER A 41 6.31 -9.58 7.97
C SER A 41 5.32 -9.61 6.81
N ALA A 42 5.03 -10.79 6.26
CA ALA A 42 4.05 -10.96 5.19
C ALA A 42 2.61 -10.69 5.64
N LEU A 43 2.27 -11.05 6.89
CA LEU A 43 0.96 -10.82 7.49
C LEU A 43 0.81 -9.45 8.16
N GLN A 44 1.92 -8.72 8.32
CA GLN A 44 1.99 -7.52 9.17
C GLN A 44 1.49 -7.80 10.60
N ASP A 45 1.78 -9.00 11.11
CA ASP A 45 1.34 -9.48 12.43
C ASP A 45 2.28 -8.94 13.52
N VAL A 46 1.90 -7.77 14.05
CA VAL A 46 2.70 -7.04 15.04
C VAL A 46 2.84 -7.81 16.36
N GLU A 47 1.75 -8.43 16.84
CA GLU A 47 1.73 -9.12 18.13
C GLU A 47 2.70 -10.31 18.12
N ASN A 48 2.54 -11.23 17.16
CA ASN A 48 3.41 -12.40 17.07
C ASN A 48 4.86 -12.02 16.77
N GLY A 49 5.08 -11.02 15.90
CA GLY A 49 6.44 -10.62 15.56
C GLY A 49 7.21 -9.97 16.72
N ILE A 50 6.55 -9.20 17.59
CA ILE A 50 7.15 -8.67 18.84
C ILE A 50 7.49 -9.82 19.80
N GLU A 51 6.58 -10.77 20.01
CA GLU A 51 6.84 -11.91 20.91
C GLU A 51 8.02 -12.76 20.41
N ILE A 52 8.09 -13.01 19.10
CA ILE A 52 9.20 -13.73 18.48
C ILE A 52 10.52 -12.98 18.66
N HIS A 53 10.53 -11.66 18.50
CA HIS A 53 11.72 -10.84 18.74
C HIS A 53 12.18 -10.92 20.21
N GLU A 54 11.26 -10.89 21.18
CA GLU A 54 11.59 -11.11 22.59
C GLU A 54 12.15 -12.52 22.84
N HIS A 55 11.64 -13.55 22.14
CA HIS A 55 12.20 -14.88 22.22
C HIS A 55 13.62 -14.95 21.66
N VAL A 56 13.91 -14.27 20.54
CA VAL A 56 15.27 -14.13 19.97
C VAL A 56 16.22 -13.52 21.00
N LYS A 57 15.82 -12.41 21.65
CA LYS A 57 16.61 -11.76 22.71
C LYS A 57 16.87 -12.68 23.90
N ARG A 58 15.86 -13.39 24.40
CA ARG A 58 16.00 -14.37 25.50
C ARG A 58 16.95 -15.52 25.16
N LYS A 59 17.14 -15.85 23.88
CA LYS A 59 18.09 -16.86 23.42
C LYS A 59 19.48 -16.31 23.11
N GLY A 60 19.70 -15.00 23.24
CA GLY A 60 20.96 -14.34 22.89
C GLY A 60 21.29 -14.43 21.41
N LEU A 61 20.26 -14.44 20.55
CA LEU A 61 20.39 -14.52 19.09
C LEU A 61 20.16 -13.15 18.40
N ASP A 62 20.03 -12.09 19.18
CA ASP A 62 19.80 -10.70 18.77
C ASP A 62 21.02 -10.01 18.15
N GLY A 63 22.16 -10.69 18.07
CA GLY A 63 23.33 -10.27 17.29
C GLY A 63 23.48 -10.95 15.92
N ASP A 64 22.62 -11.92 15.57
CA ASP A 64 22.73 -12.64 14.30
C ASP A 64 22.22 -11.77 13.14
N VAL A 65 23.07 -11.52 12.15
CA VAL A 65 22.80 -10.60 11.03
C VAL A 65 21.56 -11.01 10.23
N TYR A 66 21.30 -12.31 10.05
CA TYR A 66 20.15 -12.78 9.27
C TYR A 66 18.85 -12.61 10.04
N ILE A 67 18.87 -12.84 11.35
CA ILE A 67 17.70 -12.61 12.21
C ILE A 67 17.41 -11.11 12.30
N CYS A 68 18.43 -10.29 12.56
CA CYS A 68 18.28 -8.84 12.65
C CYS A 68 17.78 -8.23 11.35
N THR A 69 18.31 -8.65 10.20
CA THR A 69 17.82 -8.20 8.88
C THR A 69 16.35 -8.56 8.67
N GLY A 70 15.94 -9.76 9.08
CA GLY A 70 14.53 -10.17 9.04
C GLY A 70 13.63 -9.32 9.95
N LEU A 71 14.12 -9.00 11.16
CA LEU A 71 13.41 -8.14 12.12
C LEU A 71 13.28 -6.70 11.61
N VAL A 72 14.32 -6.14 10.99
CA VAL A 72 14.27 -4.82 10.35
C VAL A 72 13.21 -4.79 9.26
N ASP A 73 13.18 -5.79 8.36
CA ASP A 73 12.14 -5.90 7.32
C ASP A 73 10.74 -6.04 7.92
N PHE A 74 10.57 -6.86 8.96
CA PHE A 74 9.30 -7.03 9.66
C PHE A 74 8.79 -5.71 10.26
N TYR A 75 9.59 -5.05 11.10
CA TYR A 75 9.18 -3.81 11.75
C TYR A 75 8.90 -2.72 10.71
N ALA A 76 9.73 -2.61 9.68
CA ALA A 76 9.54 -1.66 8.60
C ALA A 76 8.22 -1.86 7.85
N LYS A 77 7.85 -3.11 7.52
CA LYS A 77 6.57 -3.40 6.85
C LYS A 77 5.35 -3.20 7.74
N CYS A 78 5.51 -3.28 9.06
CA CYS A 78 4.46 -2.96 10.01
C CYS A 78 4.35 -1.46 10.33
N GLY A 79 5.15 -0.60 9.69
CA GLY A 79 5.19 0.84 9.96
C GLY A 79 5.89 1.22 11.27
N LEU A 80 6.50 0.26 11.97
CA LEU A 80 7.21 0.43 13.24
C LEU A 80 8.69 0.79 12.98
N LEU A 81 8.91 1.94 12.34
CA LEU A 81 10.25 2.32 11.86
C LEU A 81 11.24 2.67 12.96
N VAL A 82 10.76 3.09 14.14
CA VAL A 82 11.63 3.37 15.29
C VAL A 82 12.26 2.06 15.79
N GLU A 83 11.46 1.01 15.90
CA GLU A 83 11.89 -0.32 16.29
C GLU A 83 12.80 -0.94 15.22
N ALA A 84 12.47 -0.77 13.93
CA ALA A 84 13.33 -1.18 12.83
C ALA A 84 14.71 -0.51 12.93
N ARG A 85 14.74 0.81 13.19
CA ARG A 85 15.98 1.58 13.35
C ARG A 85 16.78 1.12 14.57
N GLN A 86 16.14 0.85 15.70
CA GLN A 86 16.81 0.34 16.91
C GLN A 86 17.50 -1.01 16.66
N VAL A 87 16.82 -1.94 15.97
CA VAL A 87 17.41 -3.23 15.61
C VAL A 87 18.59 -3.01 14.65
N PHE A 88 18.40 -2.18 13.62
CA PHE A 88 19.43 -1.86 12.64
C PHE A 88 20.68 -1.24 13.27
N ASP A 89 20.51 -0.24 14.13
CA ASP A 89 21.61 0.45 14.81
C ASP A 89 22.35 -0.48 15.78
N GLY A 90 21.65 -1.44 16.38
CA GLY A 90 22.23 -2.46 17.27
C GLY A 90 23.09 -3.52 16.57
N MET A 91 23.04 -3.63 15.24
CA MET A 91 23.82 -4.63 14.49
C MET A 91 25.32 -4.29 14.49
N CYS A 92 26.17 -5.23 14.95
CA CYS A 92 27.63 -5.08 14.91
C CYS A 92 28.20 -5.05 13.49
N GLN A 93 27.56 -5.77 12.55
CA GLN A 93 27.90 -5.77 11.14
C GLN A 93 26.63 -5.66 10.32
N ARG A 94 26.59 -4.69 9.41
CA ARG A 94 25.47 -4.45 8.50
C ARG A 94 25.93 -4.77 7.09
N ASP A 95 25.43 -5.87 6.55
CA ASP A 95 25.67 -6.20 5.14
C ASP A 95 24.72 -5.40 4.23
N ILE A 96 24.94 -5.49 2.92
CA ILE A 96 24.12 -4.78 1.93
C ILE A 96 22.63 -5.14 2.02
N VAL A 97 22.29 -6.32 2.54
CA VAL A 97 20.90 -6.77 2.67
C VAL A 97 20.23 -6.06 3.83
N ALA A 98 20.91 -5.92 4.97
CA ALA A 98 20.43 -5.12 6.11
C ALA A 98 20.18 -3.66 5.72
N TRP A 99 21.13 -3.03 5.01
CA TRP A 99 20.96 -1.66 4.49
C TRP A 99 19.75 -1.55 3.56
N ASN A 100 19.61 -2.48 2.61
CA ASN A 100 18.50 -2.48 1.67
C ASN A 100 17.15 -2.69 2.37
N ALA A 101 17.09 -3.48 3.45
CA ALA A 101 15.88 -3.68 4.24
C ALA A 101 15.46 -2.36 4.92
N MET A 102 16.38 -1.64 5.55
CA MET A 102 16.09 -0.36 6.19
C MET A 102 15.72 0.73 5.18
N ILE A 103 16.46 0.83 4.06
CA ILE A 103 16.18 1.77 2.96
C ILE A 103 14.79 1.49 2.36
N SER A 104 14.46 0.23 2.09
CA SER A 104 13.14 -0.17 1.59
C SER A 104 12.05 0.20 2.59
N GLY A 105 12.31 0.03 3.89
CA GLY A 105 11.40 0.44 4.96
C GLY A 105 11.08 1.92 4.95
N CYS A 106 12.10 2.78 4.91
CA CYS A 106 11.90 4.24 4.82
C CYS A 106 11.19 4.62 3.50
N SER A 107 11.52 3.93 2.40
CA SER A 107 10.98 4.18 1.06
C SER A 107 9.47 3.92 0.99
N VAL A 108 8.98 2.79 1.52
CA VAL A 108 7.54 2.46 1.50
C VAL A 108 6.70 3.28 2.49
N ASN A 109 7.32 3.81 3.54
CA ASN A 109 6.67 4.67 4.54
C ASN A 109 6.79 6.18 4.23
N GLY A 110 7.29 6.55 3.04
CA GLY A 110 7.37 7.95 2.60
C GLY A 110 8.44 8.81 3.28
N LEU A 111 9.36 8.21 4.05
CA LEU A 111 10.44 8.93 4.74
C LEU A 111 11.64 9.17 3.81
N TYR A 112 11.42 10.01 2.80
CA TYR A 112 12.39 10.28 1.73
C TYR A 112 13.76 10.76 2.23
N LEU A 113 13.79 11.69 3.19
CA LEU A 113 15.05 12.26 3.70
C LEU A 113 15.89 11.22 4.44
N GLU A 114 15.25 10.41 5.28
CA GLU A 114 15.92 9.32 6.01
C GLU A 114 16.41 8.24 5.05
N MET A 115 15.58 7.85 4.07
CA MET A 115 15.95 6.90 3.02
C MET A 115 17.22 7.36 2.27
N MET A 116 17.27 8.62 1.84
CA MET A 116 18.46 9.17 1.17
C MET A 116 19.66 9.27 2.12
N GLY A 117 19.44 9.61 3.39
CA GLY A 117 20.47 9.61 4.43
C GLY A 117 21.11 8.23 4.61
N LEU A 118 20.30 7.17 4.66
CA LEU A 118 20.78 5.78 4.75
C LEU A 118 21.59 5.35 3.53
N VAL A 119 21.22 5.79 2.33
CA VAL A 119 22.02 5.51 1.12
C VAL A 119 23.40 6.17 1.21
N LEU A 120 23.47 7.41 1.71
CA LEU A 120 24.75 8.10 1.91
C LEU A 120 25.58 7.44 3.00
N GLU A 121 24.97 7.10 4.15
CA GLU A 121 25.64 6.41 5.26
C GLU A 121 26.19 5.04 4.81
N MET A 122 25.43 4.28 4.00
CA MET A 122 25.88 3.04 3.38
C MET A 122 27.15 3.23 2.54
N GLN A 123 27.19 4.31 1.75
CA GLN A 123 28.34 4.64 0.89
C GLN A 123 29.57 5.07 1.71
N GLU A 124 29.36 5.84 2.78
CA GLU A 124 30.41 6.23 3.73
C GLU A 124 31.01 5.02 4.45
N ASN A 125 30.22 3.97 4.70
CA ASN A 125 30.67 2.68 5.19
C ASN A 125 31.36 1.81 4.12
N GLY A 126 31.65 2.37 2.94
CA GLY A 126 32.39 1.69 1.87
C GLY A 126 31.57 0.70 1.04
N LEU A 127 30.24 0.64 1.24
CA LEU A 127 29.36 -0.22 0.46
C LEU A 127 28.82 0.51 -0.77
N THR A 128 28.95 -0.10 -1.94
CA THR A 128 28.43 0.49 -3.18
C THR A 128 27.00 0.02 -3.43
N PRO A 129 26.03 0.92 -3.73
CA PRO A 129 24.67 0.55 -4.10
C PRO A 129 24.64 -0.47 -5.25
N ASN A 130 23.90 -1.56 -5.08
CA ASN A 130 23.69 -2.61 -6.08
C ASN A 130 22.27 -2.52 -6.68
N SER A 131 21.92 -3.44 -7.60
CA SER A 131 20.57 -3.46 -8.21
C SER A 131 19.45 -3.46 -7.16
N SER A 132 19.57 -4.27 -6.10
CA SER A 132 18.58 -4.31 -5.00
C SER A 132 18.48 -2.99 -4.24
N THR A 133 19.60 -2.27 -4.03
CA THR A 133 19.57 -0.93 -3.43
C THR A 133 18.83 0.06 -4.33
N ILE A 134 19.04 -0.01 -5.64
CA ILE A 134 18.34 0.83 -6.61
C ILE A 134 16.83 0.56 -6.58
N VAL A 135 16.42 -0.71 -6.60
CA VAL A 135 15.00 -1.09 -6.47
C VAL A 135 14.40 -0.57 -5.16
N ALA A 136 15.15 -0.60 -4.05
CA ALA A 136 14.67 -0.13 -2.76
C ALA A 136 14.42 1.39 -2.71
N VAL A 137 15.22 2.21 -3.39
CA VAL A 137 15.08 3.69 -3.34
C VAL A 137 14.05 4.26 -4.32
N LEU A 138 13.78 3.56 -5.43
CA LEU A 138 12.92 4.08 -6.50
C LEU A 138 11.49 4.44 -6.02
N PRO A 139 10.79 3.61 -5.21
CA PRO A 139 9.45 3.95 -4.75
C PRO A 139 9.39 5.25 -3.92
N GLY A 140 10.33 5.43 -2.98
CA GLY A 140 10.41 6.64 -2.15
C GLY A 140 10.74 7.89 -2.96
N ILE A 141 11.56 7.78 -4.00
CA ILE A 141 11.82 8.88 -4.96
C ILE A 141 10.57 9.22 -5.76
N ALA A 142 9.86 8.18 -6.24
CA ALA A 142 8.65 8.32 -7.05
C ALA A 142 7.53 9.01 -6.24
N GLU A 143 7.33 8.58 -5.00
CA GLU A 143 6.30 9.12 -4.10
C GLU A 143 6.61 10.55 -3.65
N ALA A 144 7.88 10.85 -3.35
CA ALA A 144 8.31 12.20 -3.01
C ALA A 144 8.39 13.15 -4.23
N ASN A 145 8.09 12.65 -5.43
CA ASN A 145 8.11 13.39 -6.70
C ASN A 145 9.47 14.08 -6.97
N LYS A 146 10.56 13.37 -6.67
CA LYS A 146 11.94 13.88 -6.71
C LYS A 146 12.62 13.56 -8.03
N LEU A 147 12.20 14.27 -9.09
CA LEU A 147 12.66 14.03 -10.46
C LEU A 147 14.19 14.12 -10.63
N ARG A 148 14.86 15.05 -9.94
CA ARG A 148 16.31 15.24 -10.06
C ARG A 148 17.04 13.98 -9.59
N GLU A 149 16.66 13.47 -8.44
CA GLU A 149 17.23 12.28 -7.82
C GLU A 149 16.86 11.02 -8.62
N GLY A 150 15.64 10.96 -9.16
CA GLY A 150 15.26 9.92 -10.13
C GLY A 150 16.17 9.86 -11.35
N LYS A 151 16.55 11.02 -11.92
CA LYS A 151 17.52 11.09 -13.03
C LYS A 151 18.93 10.68 -12.60
N VAL A 152 19.36 11.04 -11.38
CA VAL A 152 20.67 10.63 -10.83
C VAL A 152 20.74 9.11 -10.69
N VAL A 153 19.69 8.50 -10.11
CA VAL A 153 19.58 7.05 -9.94
C VAL A 153 19.54 6.34 -11.30
N HIS A 154 18.74 6.82 -12.25
CA HIS A 154 18.71 6.26 -13.61
C HIS A 154 20.09 6.32 -14.29
N GLY A 155 20.78 7.47 -14.21
CA GLY A 155 22.14 7.62 -14.75
C GLY A 155 23.19 6.75 -14.02
N TYR A 156 22.99 6.47 -12.72
CA TYR A 156 23.81 5.50 -12.00
C TYR A 156 23.55 4.07 -12.49
N SER A 157 22.28 3.67 -12.66
CA SER A 157 21.89 2.36 -13.21
C SER A 157 22.46 2.10 -14.60
N MET A 158 22.46 3.12 -15.46
CA MET A 158 23.10 3.06 -16.78
C MET A 158 24.62 2.82 -16.69
N ARG A 159 25.33 3.57 -15.84
CA ARG A 159 26.79 3.44 -15.68
C ARG A 159 27.22 2.14 -15.03
N ARG A 160 26.36 1.52 -14.22
CA ARG A 160 26.61 0.24 -13.54
C ARG A 160 26.05 -0.97 -14.29
N SER A 161 25.53 -0.76 -15.50
CA SER A 161 24.95 -1.80 -16.36
C SER A 161 23.82 -2.59 -15.69
N PHE A 162 23.02 -1.92 -14.84
CA PHE A 162 21.76 -2.48 -14.33
C PHE A 162 20.60 -2.32 -15.32
N VAL A 163 20.84 -1.62 -16.43
CA VAL A 163 19.90 -1.55 -17.56
C VAL A 163 19.63 -2.94 -18.13
N ASN A 164 18.36 -3.23 -18.47
CA ASN A 164 17.80 -4.56 -18.78
C ASN A 164 17.43 -5.43 -17.58
N ASP A 165 17.70 -5.00 -16.34
CA ASP A 165 17.04 -5.60 -15.18
C ASP A 165 15.58 -5.13 -15.17
N VAL A 166 14.65 -6.04 -15.48
CA VAL A 166 13.21 -5.76 -15.61
C VAL A 166 12.67 -5.07 -14.36
N VAL A 167 13.19 -5.40 -13.16
CA VAL A 167 12.73 -4.81 -11.91
C VAL A 167 13.20 -3.36 -11.78
N VAL A 168 14.47 -3.08 -12.10
CA VAL A 168 15.03 -1.73 -12.10
C VAL A 168 14.35 -0.85 -13.16
N ASP A 169 14.22 -1.34 -14.39
CA ASP A 169 13.61 -0.60 -15.49
C ASP A 169 12.13 -0.30 -15.22
N THR A 170 11.40 -1.23 -14.60
CA THR A 170 10.01 -1.00 -14.14
C THR A 170 9.93 0.08 -13.07
N GLY A 171 10.84 0.07 -12.09
CA GLY A 171 10.86 1.10 -11.04
C GLY A 171 11.26 2.49 -11.58
N ILE A 172 12.20 2.57 -12.52
CA ILE A 172 12.58 3.84 -13.17
C ILE A 172 11.41 4.38 -14.02
N LEU A 173 10.68 3.50 -14.72
CA LEU A 173 9.46 3.84 -15.44
C LEU A 173 8.44 4.48 -14.49
N ASP A 174 8.19 3.86 -13.32
CA ASP A 174 7.25 4.38 -12.31
C ASP A 174 7.69 5.76 -11.78
N VAL A 175 8.99 5.94 -11.48
CA VAL A 175 9.53 7.25 -11.06
C VAL A 175 9.21 8.33 -12.08
N TYR A 176 9.48 8.09 -13.37
CA TYR A 176 9.18 9.08 -14.41
C TYR A 176 7.67 9.33 -14.55
N ALA A 177 6.85 8.29 -14.43
CA ALA A 177 5.40 8.41 -14.49
C ALA A 177 4.83 9.26 -13.35
N LYS A 178 5.21 8.98 -12.10
CA LYS A 178 4.78 9.78 -10.94
C LYS A 178 5.33 11.21 -10.98
N CYS A 179 6.47 11.42 -11.62
CA CYS A 179 7.00 12.77 -11.92
C CYS A 179 6.35 13.47 -13.12
N GLY A 180 5.27 12.91 -13.70
CA GLY A 180 4.53 13.51 -14.82
C GLY A 180 5.25 13.43 -16.17
N LEU A 181 6.35 12.69 -16.29
CA LEU A 181 7.13 12.54 -17.52
C LEU A 181 6.77 11.25 -18.27
N LEU A 182 5.51 11.13 -18.69
CA LEU A 182 4.99 9.96 -19.41
C LEU A 182 5.83 9.58 -20.65
N ASN A 183 6.37 10.57 -21.37
CA ASN A 183 7.21 10.33 -22.54
C ASN A 183 8.50 9.58 -22.21
N TYR A 184 9.09 9.79 -21.03
CA TYR A 184 10.28 9.06 -20.58
C TYR A 184 9.90 7.63 -20.18
N ALA A 185 8.80 7.46 -19.44
CA ALA A 185 8.24 6.15 -19.11
C ALA A 185 7.95 5.31 -20.38
N LYS A 186 7.27 5.90 -21.38
CA LYS A 186 7.01 5.28 -22.70
C LYS A 186 8.30 4.83 -23.40
N ARG A 187 9.36 5.65 -23.35
CA ARG A 187 10.65 5.31 -23.98
C ARG A 187 11.31 4.12 -23.30
N ILE A 188 11.37 4.10 -21.96
CA ILE A 188 11.93 2.98 -21.21
C ILE A 188 11.14 1.72 -21.51
N PHE A 189 9.81 1.77 -21.39
CA PHE A 189 8.94 0.64 -21.70
C PHE A 189 9.20 0.08 -23.10
N ARG A 190 9.32 0.93 -24.13
CA ARG A 190 9.61 0.47 -25.50
C ARG A 190 10.96 -0.25 -25.62
N VAL A 191 12.00 0.24 -24.94
CA VAL A 191 13.37 -0.30 -25.00
C VAL A 191 13.52 -1.62 -24.23
N MET A 192 12.70 -1.86 -23.19
CA MET A 192 12.76 -3.10 -22.40
C MET A 192 12.58 -4.35 -23.28
N SER A 193 13.51 -5.29 -23.20
CA SER A 193 13.49 -6.55 -23.96
C SER A 193 12.40 -7.50 -23.47
N ILE A 194 12.25 -7.61 -22.15
CA ILE A 194 11.24 -8.43 -21.49
C ILE A 194 10.28 -7.50 -20.75
N LYS A 195 8.99 -7.70 -21.00
CA LYS A 195 7.90 -7.06 -20.26
C LYS A 195 7.10 -8.17 -19.64
N ASN A 196 7.09 -8.26 -18.32
CA ASN A 196 6.20 -9.17 -17.60
C ASN A 196 4.87 -8.47 -17.28
N GLU A 197 3.97 -9.18 -16.63
CA GLU A 197 2.68 -8.64 -16.17
C GLU A 197 2.88 -7.37 -15.30
N ILE A 198 3.83 -7.40 -14.37
CA ILE A 198 4.15 -6.28 -13.47
C ILE A 198 4.58 -5.02 -14.23
N THR A 199 5.48 -5.15 -15.21
CA THR A 199 5.97 -4.02 -16.03
C THR A 199 4.82 -3.34 -16.76
N ARG A 200 3.91 -4.15 -17.32
CA ARG A 200 2.76 -3.62 -18.06
C ARG A 200 1.71 -3.02 -17.12
N SER A 201 1.51 -3.60 -15.94
CA SER A 201 0.69 -3.02 -14.86
C SER A 201 1.18 -1.62 -14.49
N ALA A 202 2.50 -1.48 -14.26
CA ALA A 202 3.12 -0.18 -13.98
C ALA A 202 2.94 0.82 -15.13
N MET A 203 3.06 0.38 -16.39
CA MET A 203 2.83 1.23 -17.55
C MET A 203 1.36 1.66 -17.69
N ILE A 204 0.40 0.76 -17.45
CA ILE A 204 -1.03 1.12 -17.40
C ILE A 204 -1.27 2.15 -16.29
N GLY A 205 -0.71 1.92 -15.10
CA GLY A 205 -0.73 2.87 -14.00
C GLY A 205 -0.20 4.24 -14.40
N ALA A 206 0.95 4.28 -15.10
CA ALA A 206 1.55 5.49 -15.62
C ALA A 206 0.63 6.27 -16.58
N TYR A 207 -0.10 5.57 -17.46
CA TYR A 207 -1.11 6.18 -18.32
C TYR A 207 -2.27 6.78 -17.52
N VAL A 208 -2.74 6.07 -16.49
CA VAL A 208 -3.83 6.54 -15.61
C VAL A 208 -3.42 7.77 -14.82
N THR A 209 -2.21 7.79 -14.25
CA THR A 209 -1.71 8.93 -13.47
C THR A 209 -1.42 10.16 -14.33
N CYS A 210 -0.94 9.98 -15.57
CA CYS A 210 -0.60 11.07 -16.49
C CYS A 210 -1.76 11.50 -17.42
N ASP A 211 -3.01 11.31 -16.99
CA ASP A 211 -4.24 11.69 -17.71
C ASP A 211 -4.40 11.12 -19.14
N SER A 212 -3.59 10.13 -19.52
CA SER A 212 -3.65 9.45 -20.81
C SER A 212 -4.35 8.09 -20.68
N THR A 213 -5.47 8.09 -19.95
CA THR A 213 -6.13 6.89 -19.42
C THR A 213 -6.63 5.94 -20.51
N GLN A 214 -7.07 6.47 -21.65
CA GLN A 214 -7.54 5.67 -22.78
C GLN A 214 -6.41 4.80 -23.39
N GLU A 215 -5.20 5.34 -23.51
CA GLU A 215 -4.03 4.59 -23.99
C GLU A 215 -3.65 3.44 -23.02
N GLY A 216 -3.86 3.65 -21.72
CA GLY A 216 -3.69 2.61 -20.70
C GLY A 216 -4.69 1.45 -20.85
N LEU A 217 -5.95 1.76 -21.16
CA LEU A 217 -6.97 0.74 -21.43
C LEU A 217 -6.68 -0.03 -22.73
N GLU A 218 -6.19 0.65 -23.76
CA GLU A 218 -5.76 0.02 -25.01
C GLU A 218 -4.60 -0.96 -24.80
N LEU A 219 -3.62 -0.58 -23.97
CA LEU A 219 -2.53 -1.46 -23.60
C LEU A 219 -3.04 -2.71 -22.85
N PHE A 220 -4.01 -2.55 -21.95
CA PHE A 220 -4.62 -3.68 -21.25
C PHE A 220 -5.36 -4.64 -22.20
N GLU A 221 -6.13 -4.12 -23.16
CA GLU A 221 -6.80 -4.98 -24.13
C GLU A 221 -5.80 -5.70 -25.05
N GLN A 222 -4.70 -5.03 -25.46
CA GLN A 222 -3.62 -5.70 -26.18
C GLN A 222 -3.03 -6.87 -25.38
N MET A 223 -2.76 -6.66 -24.09
CA MET A 223 -2.24 -7.71 -23.21
C MET A 223 -3.14 -8.93 -23.13
N ARG A 224 -4.46 -8.72 -23.11
CA ARG A 224 -5.43 -9.81 -23.01
C ARG A 224 -5.47 -10.69 -24.27
N MET A 225 -5.04 -10.16 -25.41
CA MET A 225 -4.95 -10.91 -26.66
C MET A 225 -3.64 -11.70 -26.79
N GLU A 226 -2.64 -11.42 -25.93
CA GLU A 226 -1.37 -12.16 -25.89
C GLU A 226 -1.52 -13.40 -24.98
N GLU A 227 -1.45 -14.61 -25.55
CA GLU A 227 -1.71 -15.87 -24.82
C GLU A 227 -0.70 -16.20 -23.71
N ASP A 228 0.49 -15.58 -23.73
CA ASP A 228 1.66 -15.98 -22.94
C ASP A 228 1.82 -15.24 -21.59
N ILE A 229 0.98 -14.24 -21.29
CA ILE A 229 1.18 -13.33 -20.13
C ILE A 229 0.54 -13.87 -18.83
N GLY A 230 -0.34 -14.87 -18.92
CA GLY A 230 -1.13 -15.34 -17.79
C GLY A 230 -2.27 -14.39 -17.41
N SER A 231 -3.03 -14.74 -16.37
CA SER A 231 -4.16 -13.94 -15.89
C SER A 231 -3.69 -12.63 -15.25
N PRO A 232 -4.37 -11.47 -15.50
CA PRO A 232 -4.05 -10.21 -14.84
C PRO A 232 -4.04 -10.33 -13.31
N SER A 233 -3.06 -9.70 -12.67
CA SER A 233 -3.02 -9.64 -11.21
C SER A 233 -4.16 -8.76 -10.64
N PRO A 234 -4.52 -8.93 -9.35
CA PRO A 234 -5.47 -8.03 -8.68
C PRO A 234 -5.06 -6.54 -8.78
N VAL A 235 -3.76 -6.24 -8.69
CA VAL A 235 -3.22 -4.88 -8.80
C VAL A 235 -3.48 -4.29 -10.18
N MET A 236 -3.26 -5.08 -11.25
CA MET A 236 -3.56 -4.65 -12.61
C MET A 236 -5.07 -4.40 -12.78
N LEU A 237 -5.92 -5.33 -12.34
CA LEU A 237 -7.37 -5.18 -12.43
C LEU A 237 -7.86 -3.94 -11.71
N ALA A 238 -7.40 -3.69 -10.48
CA ALA A 238 -7.72 -2.47 -9.73
C ALA A 238 -7.27 -1.20 -10.48
N THR A 239 -6.09 -1.23 -11.12
CA THR A 239 -5.59 -0.09 -11.92
C THR A 239 -6.48 0.19 -13.13
N VAL A 240 -6.92 -0.85 -13.85
CA VAL A 240 -7.81 -0.73 -15.01
C VAL A 240 -9.23 -0.31 -14.58
N VAL A 241 -9.76 -0.83 -13.46
CA VAL A 241 -11.04 -0.38 -12.91
C VAL A 241 -10.99 1.11 -12.53
N ARG A 242 -9.87 1.56 -11.94
CA ARG A 242 -9.63 2.97 -11.64
C ARG A 242 -9.57 3.83 -12.91
N ALA A 243 -9.00 3.30 -13.98
CA ALA A 243 -9.01 3.94 -15.30
C ALA A 243 -10.44 4.13 -15.82
N CYS A 244 -11.29 3.10 -15.73
CA CYS A 244 -12.71 3.19 -16.08
C CYS A 244 -13.45 4.23 -15.24
N ALA A 245 -13.21 4.24 -13.93
CA ALA A 245 -13.79 5.22 -13.01
C ALA A 245 -13.38 6.67 -13.35
N LYS A 246 -12.13 6.88 -13.78
CA LYS A 246 -11.61 8.20 -14.17
C LYS A 246 -12.24 8.71 -15.48
N LEU A 247 -12.56 7.80 -16.41
CA LEU A 247 -13.22 8.13 -17.67
C LEU A 247 -14.76 8.13 -17.58
N ASN A 248 -15.34 7.79 -16.42
CA ASN A 248 -16.76 7.49 -16.27
C ASN A 248 -17.28 6.44 -17.27
N ASP A 249 -16.42 5.48 -17.66
CA ASP A 249 -16.72 4.43 -18.64
C ASP A 249 -17.32 3.21 -17.94
N LEU A 250 -18.62 3.32 -17.62
CA LEU A 250 -19.39 2.27 -16.95
C LEU A 250 -19.42 0.95 -17.75
N GLU A 251 -19.43 1.03 -19.08
CA GLU A 251 -19.51 -0.16 -19.94
C GLU A 251 -18.25 -1.01 -19.81
N LYS A 252 -17.06 -0.41 -19.93
CA LYS A 252 -15.79 -1.12 -19.71
C LYS A 252 -15.65 -1.58 -18.26
N GLY A 253 -16.05 -0.76 -17.29
CA GLY A 253 -16.05 -1.14 -15.87
C GLY A 253 -16.86 -2.41 -15.60
N ARG A 254 -18.06 -2.53 -16.20
CA ARG A 254 -18.91 -3.73 -16.10
C ARG A 254 -18.30 -4.95 -16.82
N LYS A 255 -17.63 -4.77 -17.95
CA LYS A 255 -16.91 -5.86 -18.64
C LYS A 255 -15.79 -6.43 -17.76
N ILE A 256 -15.04 -5.56 -17.09
CA ILE A 256 -13.98 -5.98 -16.16
C ILE A 256 -14.57 -6.66 -14.93
N HIS A 257 -15.64 -6.11 -14.33
CA HIS A 257 -16.32 -6.77 -13.21
C HIS A 257 -16.84 -8.17 -13.62
N GLY A 258 -17.47 -8.29 -14.80
CA GLY A 258 -17.88 -9.58 -15.31
C GLY A 258 -16.71 -10.55 -15.55
N TYR A 259 -15.52 -10.04 -15.91
CA TYR A 259 -14.31 -10.84 -16.03
C TYR A 259 -13.83 -11.35 -14.66
N THR A 260 -13.79 -10.49 -13.63
CA THR A 260 -13.33 -10.89 -12.29
C THR A 260 -14.22 -11.98 -11.70
N VAL A 261 -15.55 -11.84 -11.81
CA VAL A 261 -16.51 -12.87 -11.38
C VAL A 261 -16.34 -14.19 -12.15
N LYS A 262 -16.14 -14.14 -13.47
CA LYS A 262 -15.98 -15.35 -14.30
C LYS A 262 -14.66 -16.08 -14.09
N SER A 263 -13.62 -15.38 -13.66
CA SER A 263 -12.27 -15.95 -13.52
C SER A 263 -12.12 -16.98 -12.40
N ARG A 264 -13.17 -17.25 -11.59
CA ARG A 264 -13.18 -18.18 -10.44
C ARG A 264 -12.10 -17.94 -9.38
N SER A 265 -11.37 -16.83 -9.47
CA SER A 265 -10.65 -16.29 -8.33
C SER A 265 -11.68 -15.64 -7.42
N ASN A 266 -11.66 -15.95 -6.12
CA ASN A 266 -12.43 -15.14 -5.16
C ASN A 266 -12.02 -13.68 -5.40
N LEU A 267 -13.01 -12.80 -5.57
CA LEU A 267 -12.76 -11.41 -5.87
C LEU A 267 -11.91 -10.81 -4.75
N ASP A 268 -10.67 -10.48 -5.07
CA ASP A 268 -9.73 -9.87 -4.13
C ASP A 268 -10.37 -8.60 -3.54
N LEU A 269 -10.26 -8.43 -2.22
CA LEU A 269 -10.92 -7.34 -1.50
C LEU A 269 -10.50 -5.96 -2.05
N MET A 270 -9.25 -5.80 -2.51
CA MET A 270 -8.77 -4.58 -3.16
C MET A 270 -9.52 -4.28 -4.46
N VAL A 271 -9.75 -5.31 -5.28
CA VAL A 271 -10.47 -5.18 -6.55
C VAL A 271 -11.95 -4.85 -6.28
N SER A 272 -12.56 -5.52 -5.31
CA SER A 272 -13.93 -5.25 -4.87
C SER A 272 -14.11 -3.80 -4.38
N ASN A 273 -13.20 -3.32 -3.52
CA ASN A 273 -13.20 -1.94 -3.04
C ASN A 273 -13.05 -0.92 -4.19
N THR A 274 -12.22 -1.24 -5.18
CA THR A 274 -12.04 -0.39 -6.37
C THR A 274 -13.28 -0.38 -7.26
N LEU A 275 -13.97 -1.52 -7.40
CA LEU A 275 -15.23 -1.63 -8.14
C LEU A 275 -16.36 -0.82 -7.49
N LEU A 276 -16.47 -0.83 -6.16
CA LEU A 276 -17.42 0.04 -5.43
C LEU A 276 -17.22 1.51 -5.80
N SER A 277 -15.98 1.98 -5.73
CA SER A 277 -15.65 3.36 -6.10
C SER A 277 -15.94 3.66 -7.58
N MET A 278 -15.68 2.71 -8.48
CA MET A 278 -15.98 2.85 -9.91
C MET A 278 -17.48 3.01 -10.17
N TYR A 279 -18.32 2.14 -9.61
CA TYR A 279 -19.77 2.25 -9.77
C TYR A 279 -20.31 3.57 -9.20
N ALA A 280 -19.84 3.96 -8.02
CA ALA A 280 -20.23 5.23 -7.41
C ALA A 280 -19.83 6.44 -8.26
N LYS A 281 -18.60 6.47 -8.79
CA LYS A 281 -18.12 7.57 -9.67
C LYS A 281 -18.86 7.63 -11.01
N CYS A 282 -19.24 6.47 -11.55
CA CYS A 282 -20.07 6.36 -12.75
C CYS A 282 -21.56 6.68 -12.50
N GLY A 283 -21.94 7.21 -11.33
CA GLY A 283 -23.31 7.59 -10.99
C GLY A 283 -24.26 6.41 -10.71
N ARG A 284 -23.72 5.19 -10.55
CA ARG A 284 -24.50 3.97 -10.30
C ARG A 284 -24.38 3.55 -8.84
N ILE A 285 -24.78 4.44 -7.95
CA ILE A 285 -24.69 4.21 -6.51
C ILE A 285 -25.54 3.02 -6.03
N ASP A 286 -26.71 2.77 -6.64
CA ASP A 286 -27.55 1.61 -6.30
C ASP A 286 -26.85 0.28 -6.62
N ASP A 287 -26.15 0.20 -7.76
CA ASP A 287 -25.35 -0.97 -8.14
C ASP A 287 -24.20 -1.17 -7.14
N ALA A 288 -23.57 -0.07 -6.70
CA ALA A 288 -22.49 -0.12 -5.70
C ALA A 288 -23.01 -0.59 -4.33
N LEU A 289 -24.19 -0.12 -3.89
CA LEU A 289 -24.80 -0.52 -2.62
C LEU A 289 -25.20 -2.00 -2.64
N ASN A 290 -25.81 -2.48 -3.73
CA ASN A 290 -26.15 -3.90 -3.88
C ASN A 290 -24.90 -4.77 -3.85
N PHE A 291 -23.86 -4.38 -4.61
CA PHE A 291 -22.59 -5.10 -4.60
C PHE A 291 -21.93 -5.10 -3.22
N PHE A 292 -21.97 -3.95 -2.51
CA PHE A 292 -21.47 -3.88 -1.14
C PHE A 292 -22.17 -4.89 -0.23
N GLU A 293 -23.50 -4.99 -0.27
CA GLU A 293 -24.22 -5.96 0.55
C GLU A 293 -23.83 -7.41 0.23
N GLU A 294 -23.61 -7.74 -1.05
CA GLU A 294 -23.19 -9.07 -1.52
C GLU A 294 -21.75 -9.48 -1.15
N MET A 295 -20.87 -8.53 -0.78
CA MET A 295 -19.48 -8.85 -0.42
C MET A 295 -19.38 -9.71 0.86
N ASP A 296 -18.66 -10.83 0.80
CA ASP A 296 -18.45 -11.69 1.98
C ASP A 296 -17.59 -11.03 3.06
N LEU A 297 -16.51 -10.38 2.63
CA LEU A 297 -15.57 -9.67 3.49
C LEU A 297 -15.66 -8.17 3.22
N LYS A 298 -15.69 -7.38 4.30
CA LYS A 298 -15.77 -5.93 4.27
C LYS A 298 -14.76 -5.38 5.28
N ASP A 299 -13.88 -4.52 4.83
CA ASP A 299 -12.94 -3.82 5.69
C ASP A 299 -13.29 -2.34 5.81
N SER A 300 -12.48 -1.59 6.57
CA SER A 300 -12.64 -0.14 6.71
C SER A 300 -12.70 0.56 5.34
N VAL A 301 -11.88 0.12 4.38
CA VAL A 301 -11.81 0.69 3.02
C VAL A 301 -13.11 0.44 2.25
N SER A 302 -13.75 -0.73 2.37
CA SER A 302 -15.06 -1.01 1.77
C SER A 302 -16.12 0.00 2.24
N PHE A 303 -16.18 0.25 3.55
CA PHE A 303 -17.11 1.22 4.15
C PHE A 303 -16.79 2.65 3.73
N SER A 304 -15.52 3.06 3.77
CA SER A 304 -15.07 4.38 3.30
C SER A 304 -15.48 4.63 1.84
N ALA A 305 -15.26 3.67 0.96
CA ALA A 305 -15.53 3.80 -0.47
C ALA A 305 -17.02 4.03 -0.75
N ILE A 306 -17.91 3.25 -0.10
CA ILE A 306 -19.35 3.40 -0.31
C ILE A 306 -19.93 4.65 0.37
N ILE A 307 -19.42 5.03 1.55
CA ILE A 307 -19.83 6.27 2.24
C ILE A 307 -19.50 7.48 1.36
N ALA A 308 -18.24 7.57 0.89
CA ALA A 308 -17.84 8.64 -0.02
C ALA A 308 -18.67 8.63 -1.31
N GLY A 309 -18.93 7.44 -1.87
CA GLY A 309 -19.78 7.26 -3.03
C GLY A 309 -21.22 7.79 -2.83
N CYS A 310 -21.85 7.45 -1.70
CA CYS A 310 -23.20 7.93 -1.36
C CYS A 310 -23.23 9.45 -1.26
N VAL A 311 -22.24 10.05 -0.59
CA VAL A 311 -22.17 11.51 -0.42
C VAL A 311 -21.98 12.22 -1.75
N GLN A 312 -21.07 11.73 -2.60
CA GLN A 312 -20.83 12.28 -3.94
C GLN A 312 -22.06 12.23 -4.84
N ASN A 313 -22.92 11.23 -4.66
CA ASN A 313 -24.17 11.08 -5.40
C ASN A 313 -25.38 11.75 -4.70
N GLY A 314 -25.18 12.49 -3.61
CA GLY A 314 -26.25 13.21 -2.91
C GLY A 314 -27.09 12.35 -1.94
N HIS A 315 -26.72 11.09 -1.72
CA HIS A 315 -27.41 10.16 -0.82
C HIS A 315 -26.88 10.25 0.62
N ALA A 316 -26.88 11.45 1.20
CA ALA A 316 -26.32 11.71 2.53
C ALA A 316 -26.94 10.83 3.64
N LYS A 317 -28.25 10.52 3.57
CA LYS A 317 -28.92 9.69 4.58
C LYS A 317 -28.40 8.25 4.57
N GLU A 318 -28.17 7.72 3.37
CA GLU A 318 -27.64 6.36 3.22
C GLU A 318 -26.18 6.29 3.69
N ALA A 319 -25.38 7.34 3.42
CA ALA A 319 -24.02 7.45 3.95
C ALA A 319 -23.99 7.35 5.48
N LEU A 320 -24.90 8.05 6.19
CA LEU A 320 -25.01 7.95 7.65
C LEU A 320 -25.44 6.55 8.11
N ARG A 321 -26.36 5.89 7.37
CA ARG A 321 -26.81 4.53 7.69
C ARG A 321 -25.66 3.52 7.58
N ILE A 322 -24.85 3.63 6.53
CA ILE A 322 -23.68 2.78 6.34
C ILE A 322 -22.62 3.05 7.40
N PHE A 323 -22.39 4.32 7.78
CA PHE A 323 -21.49 4.66 8.87
C PHE A 323 -21.92 4.06 10.22
N GLN A 324 -23.22 4.08 10.53
CA GLN A 324 -23.74 3.40 11.72
C GLN A 324 -23.55 1.88 11.66
N LYS A 325 -23.75 1.27 10.48
CA LYS A 325 -23.49 -0.17 10.26
C LYS A 325 -22.01 -0.50 10.51
N MET A 326 -21.09 0.34 10.04
CA MET A 326 -19.65 0.19 10.29
C MET A 326 -19.33 0.14 11.80
N GLN A 327 -19.89 1.09 12.57
CA GLN A 327 -19.70 1.16 14.02
C GLN A 327 -20.28 -0.08 14.74
N LEU A 328 -21.48 -0.52 14.34
CA LEU A 328 -22.11 -1.73 14.90
C LEU A 328 -21.32 -3.00 14.59
N SER A 329 -20.68 -3.06 13.42
CA SER A 329 -19.76 -4.13 13.03
C SER A 329 -18.38 -4.03 13.70
N ARG A 330 -18.16 -3.05 14.58
CA ARG A 330 -16.89 -2.80 15.29
C ARG A 330 -15.69 -2.62 14.35
N VAL A 331 -15.94 -2.11 13.15
CA VAL A 331 -14.87 -1.70 12.22
C VAL A 331 -14.54 -0.24 12.55
N ASP A 332 -13.28 0.02 12.90
CA ASP A 332 -12.83 1.37 13.24
C ASP A 332 -12.80 2.28 12.00
N PRO A 333 -13.45 3.47 12.04
CA PRO A 333 -13.35 4.45 10.98
C PRO A 333 -11.91 4.93 10.75
N GLU A 334 -11.45 4.89 9.51
CA GLU A 334 -10.19 5.51 9.12
C GLU A 334 -10.36 7.00 8.78
N SER A 335 -9.25 7.71 8.62
CA SER A 335 -9.23 9.13 8.22
C SER A 335 -10.12 9.40 6.98
N ALA A 336 -10.06 8.52 5.96
CA ALA A 336 -10.88 8.64 4.77
C ALA A 336 -12.40 8.49 5.04
N THR A 337 -12.80 7.60 5.96
CA THR A 337 -14.21 7.47 6.36
C THR A 337 -14.72 8.77 6.99
N VAL A 338 -13.92 9.35 7.89
CA VAL A 338 -14.24 10.60 8.57
C VAL A 338 -14.38 11.71 7.54
N MET A 339 -13.41 11.89 6.63
CA MET A 339 -13.52 12.88 5.56
C MET A 339 -14.77 12.68 4.70
N GLY A 340 -15.09 11.43 4.36
CA GLY A 340 -16.24 11.09 3.54
C GLY A 340 -17.59 11.40 4.20
N ILE A 341 -17.72 11.24 5.52
CA ILE A 341 -19.00 11.40 6.23
C ILE A 341 -19.32 12.84 6.61
N LEU A 342 -18.33 13.74 6.69
CA LEU A 342 -18.52 15.13 7.11
C LEU A 342 -19.50 15.92 6.22
N PRO A 343 -19.41 15.86 4.88
CA PRO A 343 -20.39 16.55 4.04
C PRO A 343 -21.81 16.00 4.24
N ALA A 344 -21.97 14.69 4.53
CA ALA A 344 -23.28 14.12 4.85
C ALA A 344 -23.88 14.74 6.12
N CYS A 345 -23.05 14.92 7.16
CA CYS A 345 -23.46 15.55 8.41
C CYS A 345 -23.90 17.01 8.20
N SER A 346 -23.15 17.74 7.38
CA SER A 346 -23.50 19.12 6.99
C SER A 346 -24.81 19.18 6.21
N HIS A 347 -24.96 18.35 5.16
CA HIS A 347 -26.14 18.32 4.30
C HIS A 347 -27.43 17.99 5.06
N LEU A 348 -27.34 17.20 6.13
CA LEU A 348 -28.48 16.76 6.94
C LEU A 348 -28.63 17.56 8.24
N ALA A 349 -27.80 18.56 8.49
CA ALA A 349 -27.73 19.30 9.75
C ALA A 349 -27.61 18.36 10.98
N ALA A 350 -26.91 17.23 10.83
CA ALA A 350 -26.71 16.21 11.87
C ALA A 350 -25.59 16.63 12.83
N LEU A 351 -25.79 17.74 13.54
CA LEU A 351 -24.77 18.42 14.34
C LEU A 351 -24.15 17.51 15.41
N GLN A 352 -24.96 16.71 16.11
CA GLN A 352 -24.47 15.83 17.17
C GLN A 352 -23.53 14.74 16.63
N LEU A 353 -23.86 14.16 15.47
CA LEU A 353 -23.00 13.16 14.83
C LEU A 353 -21.70 13.80 14.33
N GLY A 354 -21.79 15.01 13.77
CA GLY A 354 -20.62 15.81 13.41
C GLY A 354 -19.70 16.09 14.61
N VAL A 355 -20.24 16.50 15.75
CA VAL A 355 -19.42 16.73 16.96
C VAL A 355 -18.74 15.43 17.43
N CYS A 356 -19.45 14.30 17.41
CA CYS A 356 -18.89 13.01 17.78
C CYS A 356 -17.76 12.55 16.83
N THR A 357 -17.94 12.72 15.51
CA THR A 357 -16.89 12.39 14.54
C THR A 357 -15.69 13.31 14.68
N HIS A 358 -15.89 14.59 15.01
CA HIS A 358 -14.81 15.53 15.34
C HIS A 358 -13.98 15.06 16.53
N GLY A 359 -14.67 14.73 17.63
CA GLY A 359 -14.01 14.22 18.84
C GLY A 359 -13.23 12.94 18.56
N TYR A 360 -13.79 12.03 17.74
CA TYR A 360 -13.10 10.82 17.32
C TYR A 360 -11.82 11.12 16.52
N SER A 361 -11.86 12.10 15.60
CA SER A 361 -10.67 12.53 14.84
C SER A 361 -9.57 13.08 15.72
N ILE A 362 -9.91 13.86 16.75
CA ILE A 362 -8.94 14.40 17.71
C ILE A 362 -8.28 13.26 18.49
N VAL A 363 -9.08 12.35 19.06
CA VAL A 363 -8.57 11.23 19.88
C VAL A 363 -7.67 10.29 19.07
N ARG A 364 -7.96 10.11 17.78
CA ARG A 364 -7.16 9.27 16.87
C ARG A 364 -6.01 10.02 16.19
N GLY A 365 -5.82 11.31 16.44
CA GLY A 365 -4.72 12.10 15.87
C GLY A 365 -4.86 12.42 14.37
N PHE A 366 -6.08 12.40 13.83
CA PHE A 366 -6.30 12.73 12.41
C PHE A 366 -6.31 14.25 12.14
N THR A 367 -6.28 15.09 13.18
CA THR A 367 -6.41 16.56 13.07
C THR A 367 -5.20 17.28 12.50
N ASP A 368 -4.06 16.60 12.34
CA ASP A 368 -2.88 17.17 11.67
C ASP A 368 -3.05 17.25 10.15
N ASP A 369 -4.09 16.62 9.59
CA ASP A 369 -4.43 16.70 8.17
C ASP A 369 -5.21 18.00 7.87
N ILE A 370 -4.58 18.89 7.10
CA ILE A 370 -5.12 20.20 6.71
C ILE A 370 -6.45 20.07 5.96
N SER A 371 -6.65 18.97 5.20
CA SER A 371 -7.86 18.76 4.42
C SER A 371 -9.09 18.53 5.30
N ILE A 372 -8.93 17.81 6.41
CA ILE A 372 -9.99 17.60 7.41
C ILE A 372 -10.41 18.93 8.01
N CYS A 373 -9.43 19.78 8.34
CA CYS A 373 -9.62 21.09 8.93
C CYS A 373 -10.41 22.05 8.02
N GLU A 374 -10.13 22.08 6.72
CA GLU A 374 -10.87 22.87 5.75
C GLU A 374 -12.32 22.41 5.61
N ILE A 375 -12.57 21.10 5.66
CA ILE A 375 -13.93 20.53 5.62
C ILE A 375 -14.73 20.94 6.87
N TRP A 376 -14.12 20.92 8.06
CA TRP A 376 -14.76 21.41 9.29
C TRP A 376 -15.12 22.90 9.20
N ALA A 377 -14.22 23.71 8.64
CA ALA A 377 -14.44 25.15 8.44
C ALA A 377 -15.62 25.42 7.47
N ASN A 378 -15.65 24.71 6.34
CA ASN A 378 -16.70 24.84 5.33
C ASN A 378 -18.06 24.29 5.80
N ALA A 379 -18.08 23.29 6.68
CA ALA A 379 -19.29 22.71 7.23
C ALA A 379 -19.89 23.50 8.41
N GLY A 380 -19.35 24.69 8.73
CA GLY A 380 -19.92 25.58 9.75
C GLY A 380 -19.61 25.19 11.20
N PHE A 381 -18.65 24.30 11.43
CA PHE A 381 -18.24 23.83 12.77
C PHE A 381 -17.11 24.68 13.39
N LEU A 382 -16.87 25.89 12.88
CA LEU A 382 -15.80 26.82 13.29
C LEU A 382 -15.80 27.15 14.80
N SER A 383 -16.95 27.05 15.48
CA SER A 383 -17.02 27.29 16.93
C SER A 383 -16.20 26.27 17.75
N LEU A 384 -16.05 25.04 17.26
CA LEU A 384 -15.22 23.99 17.88
C LEU A 384 -13.72 24.24 17.66
N TYR A 385 -13.38 24.89 16.55
CA TYR A 385 -12.02 25.19 16.14
C TYR A 385 -11.34 26.28 17.00
N SER A 386 -12.12 27.23 17.50
CA SER A 386 -11.65 28.35 18.32
C SER A 386 -11.08 27.96 19.69
N VAL A 387 -11.26 26.71 20.12
CA VAL A 387 -10.78 26.20 21.41
C VAL A 387 -9.35 25.67 21.33
N HIS A 388 -8.85 25.29 20.15
CA HIS A 388 -7.58 24.54 20.05
C HIS A 388 -6.32 25.36 19.72
N PHE A 389 -6.44 26.60 19.23
CA PHE A 389 -5.29 27.49 18.94
C PHE A 389 -5.07 28.61 19.97
N LYS A 390 -5.69 28.51 21.14
CA LYS A 390 -5.35 29.31 22.32
C LYS A 390 -4.77 28.41 23.41
N LEU A 391 -3.56 27.90 23.21
CA LEU A 391 -2.66 27.45 24.27
C LEU A 391 -1.21 27.51 23.78
#